data_AF-A0A7C1H9H9-F1
#
_entry.id   AF-A0A7C1H9H9-F1
#
_cell.length_a   1.000
_cell.length_b   1.000
_cell.length_c   1.000
_cell.angle_alpha   90.00
_cell.angle_beta   90.00
_cell.angle_gamma   90.00
#
_symmetry.space_group_name_H-M   'P 1'
#
loop_
_entity.id
_entity.type
_entity.pdbx_description
1 polymer ?
#
loop_
_entity_poly.entity_id
_entity_poly.type
_entity_poly.pdbx_seq_one_letter_code
_entity_poly.pdbx_strand_id
1 'polypeptide(L)'
;MNLTELMDCIPHLREILHIVVKAFEDCDDPAHDISHTLRVVENVSEIAFRERCDLNKAIIAALLHDIKRPQEALTGIDHAESGAEYALGLLPTMGFDFSFISEVSQAIRSHRYSGGLTPASVTGKILQDADRLDAIGAVAIARVFSYSGKVGTPLHSLQFGPWRSYSNNSSSSINHFHEKILKIRPETFWTETARRMAGDRYSFVVEFVQRFMAEWGEI
;
A
#
# COMPACT_ATOMS: atom_id res chain seq x y z
N MET A 1 10.87 10.44 11.43
CA MET A 1 11.41 11.61 10.71
C MET A 1 10.28 12.22 9.93
N ASN A 2 10.12 13.53 9.92
CA ASN A 2 9.12 14.17 9.07
C ASN A 2 9.63 14.26 7.61
N LEU A 3 8.73 14.44 6.66
CA LEU A 3 9.08 14.49 5.22
C LEU A 3 10.14 15.57 4.90
N THR A 4 10.16 16.68 5.64
CA THR A 4 11.16 17.75 5.43
C THR A 4 12.56 17.29 5.82
N GLU A 5 12.71 16.61 6.95
CA GLU A 5 13.98 16.00 7.37
C GLU A 5 14.48 14.97 6.35
N LEU A 6 13.58 14.15 5.81
CA LEU A 6 13.91 13.18 4.77
C LEU A 6 14.43 13.86 3.50
N MET A 7 13.83 14.98 3.09
CA MET A 7 14.23 15.72 1.88
C MET A 7 15.64 16.28 1.95
N ASP A 8 16.14 16.56 3.15
CA ASP A 8 17.50 17.09 3.34
C ASP A 8 18.55 15.97 3.43
N CYS A 9 18.14 14.74 3.78
CA CYS A 9 19.04 13.62 4.01
C CYS A 9 19.14 12.64 2.82
N ILE A 10 18.10 12.58 1.97
CA ILE A 10 18.01 11.59 0.90
C ILE A 10 18.29 12.24 -0.46
N PRO A 11 19.31 11.76 -1.21
CA PRO A 11 19.66 12.31 -2.52
C PRO A 11 18.46 12.32 -3.48
N HIS A 12 18.29 13.43 -4.20
CA HIS A 12 17.24 13.61 -5.21
C HIS A 12 15.80 13.44 -4.72
N LEU A 13 15.55 13.33 -3.42
CA LEU A 13 14.21 13.02 -2.91
C LEU A 13 13.17 14.08 -3.29
N ARG A 14 13.55 15.37 -3.25
CA ARG A 14 12.69 16.47 -3.68
C ARG A 14 12.31 16.38 -5.16
N GLU A 15 13.26 16.01 -6.01
CA GLU A 15 13.05 15.86 -7.45
C GLU A 15 12.14 14.67 -7.74
N ILE A 16 12.39 13.52 -7.09
CA ILE A 16 11.57 12.32 -7.21
C ILE A 16 10.14 12.58 -6.72
N LEU A 17 9.98 13.22 -5.57
CA LEU A 17 8.67 13.58 -5.04
C LEU A 17 7.90 14.48 -6.03
N HIS A 18 8.57 15.46 -6.62
CA HIS A 18 7.94 16.33 -7.62
C HIS A 18 7.50 15.56 -8.86
N ILE A 19 8.30 14.60 -9.33
CA ILE A 19 7.92 13.70 -10.44
C ILE A 19 6.68 12.89 -10.08
N VAL A 20 6.62 12.33 -8.87
CA VAL A 20 5.49 11.53 -8.40
C VAL A 20 4.25 12.40 -8.26
N VAL A 21 4.32 13.57 -7.63
CA VAL A 21 3.20 14.53 -7.53
C VAL A 21 2.61 14.80 -8.90
N LYS A 22 3.46 15.12 -9.89
CA LYS A 22 3.02 15.35 -11.27
C LYS A 22 2.37 14.15 -11.93
N ALA A 23 2.84 12.93 -11.65
CA ALA A 23 2.23 11.72 -12.20
C ALA A 23 0.78 11.52 -11.71
N PHE A 24 0.43 12.04 -10.54
CA PHE A 24 -0.88 11.93 -9.92
C PHE A 24 -1.77 13.18 -10.06
N GLU A 25 -1.32 14.25 -10.71
CA GLU A 25 -2.06 15.53 -10.83
C GLU A 25 -3.47 15.36 -11.44
N ASP A 26 -3.63 14.42 -12.37
CA ASP A 26 -4.91 14.14 -13.05
C ASP A 26 -5.64 12.90 -12.50
N CYS A 27 -5.25 12.40 -11.31
CA CYS A 27 -5.82 11.18 -10.75
C CYS A 27 -7.04 11.45 -9.84
N ASP A 28 -8.23 11.15 -10.34
CA ASP A 28 -9.51 11.26 -9.60
C ASP A 28 -9.87 10.02 -8.74
N ASP A 29 -8.88 9.23 -8.30
CA ASP A 29 -9.13 8.07 -7.42
C ASP A 29 -8.75 8.39 -5.95
N PRO A 30 -9.72 8.71 -5.08
CA PRO A 30 -9.45 9.02 -3.68
C PRO A 30 -8.90 7.83 -2.88
N ALA A 31 -9.02 6.60 -3.42
CA ALA A 31 -8.48 5.42 -2.78
C ALA A 31 -7.01 5.17 -3.14
N HIS A 32 -6.48 5.74 -4.22
CA HIS A 32 -5.11 5.51 -4.69
C HIS A 32 -4.44 6.83 -5.10
N ASP A 33 -4.76 7.89 -4.37
CA ASP A 33 -4.18 9.21 -4.55
C ASP A 33 -2.74 9.26 -3.98
N ILE A 34 -2.05 10.37 -4.20
CA ILE A 34 -0.73 10.61 -3.62
C ILE A 34 -0.70 10.43 -2.09
N SER A 35 -1.83 10.63 -1.40
CA SER A 35 -1.93 10.40 0.04
C SER A 35 -1.64 8.94 0.40
N HIS A 36 -2.02 7.96 -0.44
CA HIS A 36 -1.60 6.56 -0.26
C HIS A 36 -0.08 6.43 -0.31
N THR A 37 0.57 6.92 -1.37
CA THR A 37 2.03 6.86 -1.52
C THR A 37 2.75 7.48 -0.31
N LEU A 38 2.28 8.64 0.18
CA LEU A 38 2.86 9.31 1.34
C LEU A 38 2.71 8.49 2.64
N ARG A 39 1.56 7.83 2.86
CA ARG A 39 1.39 6.92 4.01
C ARG A 39 2.29 5.68 3.90
N VAL A 40 2.51 5.17 2.68
CA VAL A 40 3.48 4.08 2.47
C VAL A 40 4.90 4.55 2.76
N VAL A 41 5.27 5.78 2.37
CA VAL A 41 6.57 6.40 2.72
C VAL A 41 6.77 6.47 4.25
N GLU A 42 5.75 6.88 5.00
CA GLU A 42 5.81 6.89 6.47
C GLU A 42 5.99 5.47 7.04
N ASN A 43 5.25 4.48 6.53
CA ASN A 43 5.36 3.09 6.97
C ASN A 43 6.76 2.51 6.65
N VAL A 44 7.31 2.70 5.44
CA VAL A 44 8.66 2.20 5.11
C VAL A 44 9.72 2.90 5.94
N SER A 45 9.55 4.18 6.26
CA SER A 45 10.50 4.95 7.07
C SER A 45 10.60 4.35 8.48
N GLU A 46 9.46 4.07 9.10
CA GLU A 46 9.41 3.46 10.43
C GLU A 46 9.98 2.04 10.43
N ILE A 47 9.59 1.21 9.45
CA ILE A 47 10.09 -0.17 9.33
C ILE A 47 11.60 -0.16 9.08
N ALA A 48 12.08 0.58 8.08
CA ALA A 48 13.50 0.61 7.74
C ALA A 48 14.35 1.12 8.91
N PHE A 49 13.88 2.13 9.66
CA PHE A 49 14.56 2.62 10.83
C PHE A 49 14.69 1.56 11.93
N ARG A 50 13.59 0.89 12.30
CA ARG A 50 13.61 -0.13 13.37
C ARG A 50 14.35 -1.41 12.97
N GLU A 51 14.24 -1.81 11.71
CA GLU A 51 14.94 -2.97 11.14
C GLU A 51 16.39 -2.65 10.76
N ARG A 52 16.87 -1.41 10.97
CA ARG A 52 18.23 -0.94 10.64
C ARG A 52 18.63 -1.19 9.19
N CYS A 53 17.68 -0.94 8.28
CA CYS A 53 17.82 -1.14 6.85
C CYS A 53 18.13 0.18 6.13
N ASP A 54 18.47 0.09 4.84
CA ASP A 54 18.75 1.25 4.01
C ASP A 54 17.49 2.09 3.78
N LEU A 55 17.43 3.22 4.48
CA LEU A 55 16.31 4.14 4.44
C LEU A 55 16.12 4.77 3.05
N ASN A 56 17.23 5.05 2.34
CA ASN A 56 17.18 5.70 1.03
C ASN A 56 16.52 4.79 0.01
N LYS A 57 16.92 3.52 -0.02
CA LYS A 57 16.31 2.51 -0.90
C LYS A 57 14.83 2.34 -0.61
N ALA A 58 14.46 2.21 0.67
CA ALA A 58 13.09 1.99 1.09
C ALA A 58 12.16 3.14 0.70
N ILE A 59 12.57 4.39 0.97
CA ILE A 59 11.77 5.58 0.67
C ILE A 59 11.66 5.83 -0.83
N ILE A 60 12.76 5.74 -1.58
CA ILE A 60 12.72 5.94 -3.04
C ILE A 60 11.87 4.86 -3.71
N ALA A 61 11.97 3.60 -3.26
CA ALA A 61 11.10 2.53 -3.74
C ALA A 61 9.62 2.81 -3.41
N ALA A 62 9.31 3.29 -2.21
CA ALA A 62 7.95 3.66 -1.81
C ALA A 62 7.38 4.85 -2.60
N LEU A 63 8.18 5.85 -2.95
CA LEU A 63 7.70 6.96 -3.78
C LEU A 63 7.37 6.51 -5.21
N LEU A 64 8.15 5.57 -5.75
CA LEU A 64 8.04 5.16 -7.14
C LEU A 64 7.11 3.95 -7.35
N HIS A 65 6.71 3.21 -6.31
CA HIS A 65 6.02 1.91 -6.48
C HIS A 65 4.72 2.01 -7.30
N ASP A 66 3.98 3.10 -7.11
CA ASP A 66 2.67 3.34 -7.71
C ASP A 66 2.71 4.43 -8.80
N ILE A 67 3.89 4.90 -9.22
CA ILE A 67 4.03 5.99 -10.20
C ILE A 67 3.35 5.73 -11.55
N LYS A 68 3.12 4.44 -11.88
CA LYS A 68 2.43 4.01 -13.10
C LYS A 68 0.97 3.62 -12.89
N ARG A 69 0.43 3.79 -11.68
CA ARG A 69 -0.95 3.46 -11.34
C ARG A 69 -1.97 4.26 -12.17
N PRO A 70 -1.79 5.57 -12.41
CA PRO A 70 -2.70 6.33 -13.29
C PRO A 70 -2.72 5.78 -14.72
N GLN A 71 -1.58 5.31 -15.23
CA GLN A 71 -1.48 4.73 -16.57
C GLN A 71 -2.08 3.31 -16.64
N GLU A 72 -1.94 2.49 -15.60
CA GLU A 72 -2.62 1.19 -15.51
C GLU A 72 -4.13 1.37 -15.63
N ALA A 73 -4.70 2.37 -14.95
CA ALA A 73 -6.14 2.66 -15.01
C ALA A 73 -6.64 2.99 -16.44
N LEU A 74 -5.77 3.54 -17.30
CA LEU A 74 -6.09 3.92 -18.68
C LEU A 74 -5.78 2.81 -19.70
N THR A 75 -4.70 2.05 -19.47
CA THR A 75 -4.11 1.14 -20.48
C THR A 75 -4.22 -0.33 -20.12
N GLY A 76 -4.48 -0.66 -18.85
CA GLY A 76 -4.44 -2.02 -18.33
C GLY A 76 -3.03 -2.61 -18.20
N ILE A 77 -1.98 -1.85 -18.50
CA ILE A 77 -0.58 -2.29 -18.33
C ILE A 77 -0.26 -2.29 -16.83
N ASP A 78 0.32 -3.38 -16.34
CA ASP A 78 0.68 -3.51 -14.92
C ASP A 78 1.63 -2.40 -14.46
N HIS A 79 1.20 -1.66 -13.43
CA HIS A 79 1.97 -0.56 -12.85
C HIS A 79 3.21 -1.05 -12.11
N ALA A 80 3.21 -2.27 -11.57
CA ALA A 80 4.37 -2.78 -10.84
C ALA A 80 5.54 -3.06 -11.80
N GLU A 81 5.28 -3.72 -12.92
CA GLU A 81 6.30 -3.93 -13.96
C GLU A 81 6.73 -2.61 -14.61
N SER A 82 5.78 -1.81 -15.08
CA SER A 82 6.11 -0.54 -15.76
C SER A 82 6.72 0.51 -14.82
N GLY A 83 6.40 0.48 -13.53
CA GLY A 83 7.01 1.30 -12.49
C GLY A 83 8.45 0.88 -12.21
N ALA A 84 8.73 -0.43 -12.21
CA ALA A 84 10.08 -0.95 -12.09
C ALA A 84 10.94 -0.56 -13.31
N GLU A 85 10.40 -0.67 -14.53
CA GLU A 85 11.07 -0.19 -15.75
C GLU A 85 11.33 1.33 -15.70
N TYR A 86 10.36 2.09 -15.19
CA TYR A 86 10.53 3.53 -15.02
C TYR A 86 11.66 3.86 -14.04
N ALA A 87 11.76 3.16 -12.91
CA ALA A 87 12.86 3.34 -11.96
C ALA A 87 14.22 2.98 -12.57
N LEU A 88 14.30 1.91 -13.38
CA LEU A 88 15.51 1.52 -14.13
C LEU A 88 15.97 2.61 -15.10
N GLY A 89 15.05 3.37 -15.69
CA GLY A 89 15.37 4.48 -16.60
C GLY A 89 15.69 5.79 -15.88
N LEU A 90 14.97 6.11 -14.79
CA LEU A 90 15.09 7.37 -14.07
C LEU A 90 16.34 7.45 -13.19
N LEU A 91 16.54 6.46 -12.32
CA LEU A 91 17.56 6.51 -11.28
C LEU A 91 19.01 6.62 -11.81
N PRO A 92 19.41 6.00 -12.94
CA PRO A 92 20.73 6.24 -13.52
C PRO A 92 20.98 7.71 -13.87
N THR A 93 19.95 8.43 -14.32
CA THR A 93 20.08 9.86 -14.68
C THR A 93 20.32 10.76 -13.46
N MET A 94 20.02 10.24 -12.27
CA MET A 94 20.25 10.88 -10.97
C MET A 94 21.55 10.40 -10.30
N GLY A 95 22.37 9.59 -10.99
CA GLY A 95 23.68 9.17 -10.47
C GLY A 95 23.66 8.06 -9.41
N PHE A 96 22.53 7.37 -9.21
CA PHE A 96 22.50 6.19 -8.34
C PHE A 96 23.31 5.04 -8.94
N ASP A 97 23.93 4.22 -8.08
CA ASP A 97 24.69 3.06 -8.52
C ASP A 97 23.79 1.88 -8.95
N PHE A 98 24.36 0.95 -9.70
CA PHE A 98 23.62 -0.20 -10.23
C PHE A 98 23.02 -1.09 -9.13
N SER A 99 23.69 -1.24 -7.99
CA SER A 99 23.19 -2.09 -6.90
C SER A 99 21.94 -1.46 -6.26
N PHE A 100 21.94 -0.15 -6.08
CA PHE A 100 20.80 0.62 -5.60
C PHE A 100 19.63 0.50 -6.59
N ILE A 101 19.89 0.79 -7.86
CA ILE A 101 18.88 0.79 -8.92
C ILE A 101 18.23 -0.59 -9.07
N SER A 102 19.04 -1.65 -9.09
CA SER A 102 18.56 -3.02 -9.24
C SER A 102 17.66 -3.43 -8.07
N GLU A 103 18.07 -3.12 -6.83
CA GLU A 103 17.28 -3.49 -5.64
C GLU A 103 15.97 -2.71 -5.55
N VAL A 104 15.98 -1.39 -5.82
CA VAL A 104 14.77 -0.56 -5.83
C VAL A 104 13.80 -1.01 -6.91
N SER A 105 14.29 -1.28 -8.11
CA SER A 105 13.43 -1.71 -9.23
C SER A 105 12.82 -3.09 -8.96
N GLN A 106 13.58 -4.02 -8.35
CA GLN A 106 13.04 -5.32 -7.92
C GLN A 106 12.02 -5.19 -6.79
N ALA A 107 12.24 -4.28 -5.83
CA ALA A 107 11.29 -3.98 -4.77
C ALA A 107 9.96 -3.49 -5.37
N ILE A 108 10.02 -2.52 -6.30
CA ILE A 108 8.83 -2.01 -7.01
C ILE A 108 8.13 -3.15 -7.77
N ARG A 109 8.85 -3.97 -8.54
CA ARG A 109 8.24 -5.07 -9.29
C ARG A 109 7.48 -6.06 -8.41
N SER A 110 7.96 -6.30 -7.19
CA SER A 110 7.41 -7.29 -6.27
C SER A 110 6.52 -6.71 -5.17
N HIS A 111 6.26 -5.40 -5.16
CA HIS A 111 5.55 -4.77 -4.04
C HIS A 111 4.10 -5.30 -3.90
N ARG A 112 3.45 -5.59 -5.03
CA ARG A 112 2.03 -5.97 -5.04
C ARG A 112 1.83 -7.38 -4.48
N TYR A 113 1.32 -7.46 -3.25
CA TYR A 113 1.07 -8.76 -2.61
C TYR A 113 0.11 -9.66 -3.40
N SER A 114 -0.93 -9.07 -4.01
CA SER A 114 -1.87 -9.82 -4.86
C SER A 114 -1.26 -10.32 -6.17
N GLY A 115 -0.08 -9.82 -6.56
CA GLY A 115 0.68 -10.33 -7.71
C GLY A 115 1.38 -11.66 -7.44
N GLY A 116 1.43 -12.12 -6.18
CA GLY A 116 2.00 -13.42 -5.80
C GLY A 116 3.52 -13.49 -5.87
N LEU A 117 4.20 -12.39 -6.16
CA LEU A 117 5.65 -12.32 -6.17
C LEU A 117 6.17 -12.17 -4.73
N THR A 118 7.10 -13.06 -4.36
CA THR A 118 7.81 -12.98 -3.08
C THR A 118 9.02 -12.06 -3.22
N PRO A 119 9.12 -10.97 -2.43
CA PRO A 119 10.27 -10.07 -2.53
C PRO A 119 11.57 -10.77 -2.08
N ALA A 120 12.58 -10.73 -2.95
CA ALA A 120 13.89 -11.32 -2.68
C ALA A 120 14.78 -10.42 -1.79
N SER A 121 14.65 -9.11 -1.95
CA SER A 121 15.45 -8.12 -1.22
C SER A 121 14.80 -7.67 0.08
N VAL A 122 15.62 -7.14 0.99
CA VAL A 122 15.15 -6.54 2.24
C VAL A 122 14.29 -5.31 1.92
N THR A 123 14.72 -4.47 0.98
CA THR A 123 13.94 -3.32 0.51
C THR A 123 12.56 -3.74 -0.02
N GLY A 124 12.49 -4.82 -0.81
CA GLY A 124 11.22 -5.32 -1.34
C GLY A 124 10.29 -5.85 -0.25
N LYS A 125 10.83 -6.54 0.77
CA LYS A 125 10.04 -6.99 1.93
C LYS A 125 9.46 -5.82 2.72
N ILE A 126 10.28 -4.80 2.97
CA ILE A 126 9.85 -3.58 3.67
C ILE A 126 8.77 -2.84 2.87
N LEU A 127 8.97 -2.67 1.55
CA LEU A 127 8.00 -2.00 0.70
C LEU A 127 6.67 -2.75 0.65
N GLN A 128 6.70 -4.07 0.44
CA GLN A 128 5.48 -4.88 0.42
C GLN A 128 4.78 -4.88 1.78
N ASP A 129 5.51 -4.93 2.89
CA ASP A 129 4.92 -4.79 4.24
C ASP A 129 4.25 -3.42 4.42
N ALA A 130 4.93 -2.34 4.05
CA ALA A 130 4.45 -0.97 4.20
C ALA A 130 3.21 -0.65 3.36
N ASP A 131 3.16 -1.14 2.12
CA ASP A 131 1.99 -1.05 1.25
C ASP A 131 0.80 -1.82 1.84
N ARG A 132 1.03 -3.07 2.26
CA ARG A 132 -0.01 -3.91 2.88
C ARG A 132 -0.54 -3.33 4.19
N LEU A 133 0.28 -2.64 4.97
CA LEU A 133 -0.17 -1.96 6.19
C LEU A 133 -1.25 -0.91 5.90
N ASP A 134 -1.22 -0.24 4.73
CA ASP A 134 -2.23 0.76 4.35
C ASP A 134 -3.58 0.13 3.94
N ALA A 135 -3.62 -1.19 3.76
CA ALA A 135 -4.84 -1.96 3.48
C ALA A 135 -5.53 -2.49 4.75
N ILE A 136 -5.04 -2.16 5.95
CA ILE A 136 -5.66 -2.52 7.24
C ILE A 136 -5.67 -1.33 8.22
N GLY A 137 -6.53 -1.40 9.24
CA GLY A 137 -6.66 -0.34 10.26
C GLY A 137 -7.69 0.73 9.91
N ALA A 138 -7.62 1.87 10.60
CA ALA A 138 -8.64 2.93 10.53
C ALA A 138 -8.78 3.55 9.13
N VAL A 139 -7.67 3.80 8.44
CA VAL A 139 -7.69 4.33 7.06
C VAL A 139 -8.35 3.34 6.11
N ALA A 140 -8.06 2.05 6.25
CA ALA A 140 -8.69 1.01 5.43
C ALA A 140 -10.21 0.95 5.67
N ILE A 141 -10.66 1.08 6.92
CA ILE A 141 -12.09 1.18 7.24
C ILE A 141 -12.73 2.36 6.48
N ALA A 142 -12.15 3.55 6.57
CA ALA A 142 -12.66 4.73 5.87
C ALA A 142 -12.71 4.54 4.34
N ARG A 143 -11.66 3.94 3.75
CA ARG A 143 -11.58 3.66 2.31
C ARG A 143 -12.64 2.66 1.85
N VAL A 144 -12.88 1.59 2.62
CA VAL A 144 -13.91 0.59 2.29
C VAL A 144 -15.28 1.25 2.19
N PHE A 145 -15.70 2.01 3.20
CA PHE A 145 -17.01 2.65 3.19
C PHE A 145 -17.12 3.79 2.18
N SER A 146 -16.06 4.57 1.97
CA SER A 146 -16.05 5.63 0.96
C SER A 146 -16.22 5.06 -0.45
N TYR A 147 -15.48 4.00 -0.78
CA TYR A 147 -15.62 3.31 -2.07
C TYR A 147 -16.99 2.64 -2.21
N SER A 148 -17.45 1.92 -1.18
CA SER A 148 -18.79 1.31 -1.17
C SER A 148 -19.89 2.34 -1.41
N GLY A 149 -19.80 3.52 -0.80
CA GLY A 149 -20.73 4.62 -1.06
C GLY A 149 -20.69 5.10 -2.51
N LYS A 150 -19.50 5.24 -3.10
CA LYS A 150 -19.32 5.63 -4.51
C LYS A 150 -19.97 4.64 -5.49
N VAL A 151 -19.86 3.33 -5.23
CA VAL A 151 -20.36 2.28 -6.14
C VAL A 151 -21.72 1.70 -5.76
N GLY A 152 -22.36 2.22 -4.70
CA GLY A 152 -23.67 1.77 -4.24
C GLY A 152 -23.67 0.40 -3.56
N THR A 153 -22.54 -0.06 -3.02
CA THR A 153 -22.47 -1.28 -2.22
C THR A 153 -23.11 -1.02 -0.84
N PRO A 154 -24.06 -1.85 -0.39
CA PRO A 154 -24.68 -1.66 0.93
C PRO A 154 -23.68 -1.87 2.06
N LEU A 155 -23.90 -1.22 3.20
CA LEU A 155 -23.03 -1.34 4.37
C LEU A 155 -22.96 -2.80 4.87
N HIS A 156 -24.13 -3.44 5.01
CA HIS A 156 -24.26 -4.83 5.42
C HIS A 156 -25.37 -5.54 4.61
N SER A 157 -25.31 -6.87 4.53
CA SER A 157 -26.30 -7.70 3.83
C SER A 157 -26.79 -8.81 4.76
N LEU A 158 -28.10 -8.83 5.04
CA LEU A 158 -28.75 -9.90 5.81
C LEU A 158 -28.97 -11.17 4.98
N GLN A 159 -29.04 -11.03 3.66
CA GLN A 159 -29.36 -12.14 2.75
C GLN A 159 -28.11 -12.93 2.34
N PHE A 160 -26.96 -12.26 2.24
CA PHE A 160 -25.73 -12.84 1.70
C PHE A 160 -24.59 -12.67 2.69
N GLY A 161 -24.12 -13.79 3.25
CA GLY A 161 -22.88 -13.83 4.02
C GLY A 161 -21.62 -13.69 3.16
N PRO A 162 -20.44 -13.60 3.80
CA PRO A 162 -19.17 -13.41 3.10
C PRO A 162 -18.77 -14.65 2.30
N TRP A 163 -18.18 -14.42 1.12
CA TRP A 163 -17.65 -15.50 0.29
C TRP A 163 -16.30 -16.04 0.79
N ARG A 164 -15.99 -17.29 0.44
CA ARG A 164 -14.69 -17.90 0.77
C ARG A 164 -13.55 -17.26 -0.02
N SER A 165 -13.76 -16.98 -1.29
CA SER A 165 -12.79 -16.32 -2.18
C SER A 165 -13.28 -14.93 -2.57
N TYR A 166 -12.40 -13.94 -2.44
CA TYR A 166 -12.69 -12.56 -2.85
C TYR A 166 -12.63 -12.45 -4.38
N SER A 167 -13.69 -11.94 -5.00
CA SER A 167 -13.87 -11.87 -6.46
C SER A 167 -13.76 -10.43 -6.98
N ASN A 168 -12.99 -9.57 -6.31
CA ASN A 168 -12.93 -8.11 -6.52
C ASN A 168 -14.24 -7.36 -6.25
N ASN A 169 -15.31 -8.06 -5.91
CA ASN A 169 -16.56 -7.49 -5.45
C ASN A 169 -16.97 -8.18 -4.15
N SER A 170 -17.79 -7.49 -3.36
CA SER A 170 -18.39 -7.99 -2.13
C SER A 170 -19.85 -7.58 -2.11
N SER A 171 -20.73 -8.44 -1.60
CA SER A 171 -22.17 -8.13 -1.53
C SER A 171 -22.51 -7.04 -0.51
N SER A 172 -21.59 -6.73 0.41
CA SER A 172 -21.67 -5.58 1.33
C SER A 172 -20.28 -5.13 1.78
N SER A 173 -20.18 -3.92 2.35
CA SER A 173 -18.94 -3.42 2.96
C SER A 173 -18.45 -4.33 4.08
N ILE A 174 -19.35 -4.82 4.94
CA ILE A 174 -19.00 -5.77 6.01
C ILE A 174 -18.46 -7.08 5.45
N ASN A 175 -19.04 -7.61 4.39
CA ASN A 175 -18.51 -8.82 3.76
C ASN A 175 -17.10 -8.60 3.20
N HIS A 176 -16.79 -7.40 2.69
CA HIS A 176 -15.44 -7.06 2.26
C HIS A 176 -14.39 -7.18 3.38
N PHE A 177 -14.74 -6.80 4.61
CA PHE A 177 -13.85 -7.00 5.76
C PHE A 177 -13.53 -8.48 5.97
N HIS A 178 -14.52 -9.37 5.93
CA HIS A 178 -14.30 -10.81 6.10
C HIS A 178 -13.61 -11.47 4.91
N GLU A 179 -13.91 -11.02 3.69
CA GLU A 179 -13.42 -11.60 2.45
C GLU A 179 -11.98 -11.20 2.14
N LYS A 180 -11.56 -9.99 2.55
CA LYS A 180 -10.27 -9.41 2.21
C LYS A 180 -9.51 -8.87 3.43
N ILE A 181 -10.03 -7.83 4.10
CA ILE A 181 -9.27 -7.05 5.08
C ILE A 181 -8.78 -7.91 6.25
N LEU A 182 -9.67 -8.71 6.84
CA LEU A 182 -9.33 -9.61 7.94
C LEU A 182 -8.41 -10.75 7.48
N LYS A 183 -8.32 -11.09 6.20
CA LYS A 183 -7.35 -12.09 5.73
C LYS A 183 -5.91 -11.57 5.69
N ILE A 184 -5.70 -10.26 5.84
CA ILE A 184 -4.38 -9.65 5.99
C ILE A 184 -3.93 -9.84 7.44
N ARG A 185 -3.45 -11.06 7.72
CA ARG A 185 -3.07 -11.47 9.08
C ARG A 185 -1.68 -10.98 9.47
N PRO A 186 -1.46 -10.49 10.70
CA PRO A 186 -0.16 -9.97 11.15
C PRO A 186 1.02 -10.93 10.91
N GLU A 187 0.83 -12.24 11.10
CA GLU A 187 1.87 -13.25 10.91
C GLU A 187 2.37 -13.38 9.46
N THR A 188 1.61 -12.87 8.49
CA THR A 188 1.96 -12.93 7.07
C THR A 188 2.85 -11.79 6.60
N PHE A 189 3.20 -10.84 7.48
CA PHE A 189 4.17 -9.77 7.19
C PHE A 189 5.61 -10.29 7.34
N TRP A 190 6.53 -9.69 6.58
CA TRP A 190 7.92 -10.15 6.48
C TRP A 190 8.74 -9.73 7.69
N THR A 191 8.67 -8.46 8.06
CA THR A 191 9.48 -7.82 9.10
C THR A 191 8.78 -7.86 10.44
N GLU A 192 9.55 -7.95 11.53
CA GLU A 192 9.00 -8.00 12.88
C GLU A 192 8.29 -6.68 13.24
N THR A 193 8.85 -5.55 12.80
CA THR A 193 8.22 -4.23 12.96
C THR A 193 6.85 -4.18 12.28
N ALA A 194 6.75 -4.63 11.02
CA ALA A 194 5.47 -4.63 10.33
C ALA A 194 4.45 -5.59 10.96
N ARG A 195 4.87 -6.76 11.48
CA ARG A 195 3.96 -7.65 12.23
C ARG A 195 3.33 -6.95 13.43
N ARG A 196 4.11 -6.18 14.19
CA ARG A 196 3.59 -5.43 15.34
C ARG A 196 2.62 -4.34 14.91
N MET A 197 3.01 -3.52 13.93
CA MET A 197 2.13 -2.49 13.37
C MET A 197 0.83 -3.08 12.80
N ALA A 198 0.92 -4.23 12.14
CA ALA A 198 -0.22 -4.95 11.61
C ALA A 198 -1.09 -5.52 12.72
N GLY A 199 -0.51 -6.00 13.82
CA GLY A 199 -1.24 -6.48 14.99
C GLY A 199 -2.15 -5.42 15.60
N ASP A 200 -1.64 -4.21 15.77
CA ASP A 200 -2.41 -3.07 16.31
C ASP A 200 -3.55 -2.68 15.34
N ARG A 201 -3.23 -2.50 14.04
CA ARG A 201 -4.22 -2.16 13.01
C ARG A 201 -5.29 -3.23 12.84
N TYR A 202 -4.88 -4.50 12.85
CA TYR A 202 -5.76 -5.65 12.72
C TYR A 202 -6.74 -5.74 13.90
N SER A 203 -6.26 -5.57 15.13
CA SER A 203 -7.10 -5.61 16.33
C SER A 203 -8.18 -4.53 16.28
N PHE A 204 -7.82 -3.31 15.82
CA PHE A 204 -8.79 -2.24 15.64
C PHE A 204 -9.87 -2.57 14.59
N VAL A 205 -9.50 -3.22 13.47
CA VAL A 205 -10.48 -3.67 12.47
C VAL A 205 -11.44 -4.71 13.05
N VAL A 206 -10.93 -5.66 13.83
CA VAL A 206 -11.78 -6.67 14.50
C VAL A 206 -12.77 -5.99 15.45
N GLU A 207 -12.31 -5.08 16.30
CA GLU A 207 -13.16 -4.33 17.23
C GLU A 207 -14.22 -3.51 16.48
N PHE A 208 -13.83 -2.82 15.42
CA PHE A 208 -14.75 -2.05 14.58
C PHE A 208 -15.86 -2.93 14.01
N VAL A 209 -15.53 -4.07 13.40
CA VAL A 209 -16.51 -4.98 12.80
C VAL A 209 -17.45 -5.54 13.87
N GLN A 210 -16.93 -5.96 15.03
CA GLN A 210 -17.74 -6.46 16.14
C GLN A 210 -18.74 -5.40 16.63
N ARG A 211 -18.26 -4.17 16.83
CA ARG A 211 -19.09 -3.06 17.29
C ARG A 211 -20.13 -2.66 16.25
N PHE A 212 -19.74 -2.58 14.98
CA PHE A 212 -20.67 -2.32 13.88
C PHE A 212 -21.80 -3.34 13.87
N MET A 213 -21.49 -4.64 13.98
CA MET A 213 -22.51 -5.70 13.98
C MET A 213 -23.43 -5.62 15.20
N ALA A 214 -22.88 -5.30 16.37
CA ALA A 214 -23.67 -5.10 17.59
C ALA A 214 -24.63 -3.90 17.50
N GLU A 215 -24.19 -2.81 16.84
CA GLU A 215 -25.01 -1.61 16.62
C GLU A 215 -26.03 -1.79 15.48
N TRP A 216 -25.70 -2.57 14.45
CA TRP A 216 -26.59 -2.85 13.32
C TRP A 216 -27.79 -3.73 13.72
N GLY A 217 -27.55 -4.73 14.58
CA GLY A 217 -28.56 -5.68 15.03
C GLY A 217 -28.83 -6.83 14.04
N GLU A 218 -29.59 -7.83 14.46
CA GLU A 218 -29.86 -9.08 13.71
C GLU A 218 -31.33 -9.21 13.24
N ILE A 219 -32.10 -8.11 13.24
CA ILE A 219 -33.55 -8.12 12.99
C ILE A 219 -33.86 -7.66 11.56
#